data_AF-A0A2G9TY42-F1
#
_entry.id   AF-A0A2G9TY42-F1
#
_cell.length_a   1.000
_cell.length_b   1.000
_cell.length_c   1.000
_cell.angle_alpha   90.00
_cell.angle_beta   90.00
_cell.angle_gamma   90.00
#
_symmetry.space_group_name_H-M   'P 1'
#
loop_
_entity.id
_entity.type
_entity.pdbx_description
1 polymer ?
#
loop_
_entity_poly.entity_id
_entity_poly.type
_entity_poly.pdbx_seq_one_letter_code
_entity_poly.pdbx_strand_id
1 'polypeptide(L)'
;MSEKFRAPLSIYNLDAGVGVYAPDAESYKVFAPLFDRIIEDYHGFSPSQKQPPVDLGEGKTKEFPPLDPKGKYIKSTRIRCGRSLAGYPFNPCLTQDNYLEMEKKVKNAFDSFTDKDLKGKYYPLDGMTKETQDKLIADHFLFKEGDRHLQAANACNFWPKV
;
A
#
# COMPACT_ATOMS: atom_id res chain seq x y z
N MET A 1 -33.22 3.39 -0.22
CA MET A 1 -32.05 4.03 0.42
C MET A 1 -31.73 3.28 1.71
N SER A 2 -31.07 2.11 1.61
CA SER A 2 -30.54 1.42 2.79
C SER A 2 -29.62 0.30 2.32
N GLU A 3 -28.33 0.59 2.18
CA GLU A 3 -27.25 -0.38 2.34
C GLU A 3 -25.92 0.34 2.15
N LYS A 4 -24.90 -0.09 2.91
CA LYS A 4 -23.48 0.32 2.86
C LYS A 4 -23.01 1.37 3.88
N PHE A 5 -23.55 1.34 5.10
CA PHE A 5 -22.69 1.56 6.26
C PHE A 5 -22.51 0.21 6.96
N ARG A 6 -21.52 -0.56 6.51
CA ARG A 6 -21.12 -1.82 7.17
C ARG A 6 -19.93 -1.52 8.07
N ALA A 7 -19.96 -2.13 9.25
CA ALA A 7 -19.23 -1.72 10.45
C ALA A 7 -17.69 -1.83 10.31
N PRO A 8 -16.90 -1.10 11.11
CA PRO A 8 -15.44 -1.07 11.01
C PRO A 8 -14.78 -2.45 11.19
N LEU A 9 -13.63 -2.63 10.55
CA LEU A 9 -12.79 -3.84 10.59
C LEU A 9 -12.58 -4.39 12.02
N SER A 10 -12.43 -3.50 13.01
CA SER A 10 -12.25 -3.86 14.41
C SER A 10 -13.34 -4.78 14.97
N ILE A 11 -14.52 -4.83 14.36
CA ILE A 11 -15.62 -5.71 14.78
C ILE A 11 -15.43 -7.16 14.31
N TYR A 12 -14.72 -7.37 13.20
CA TYR A 12 -14.46 -8.69 12.64
C TYR A 12 -13.12 -9.28 13.10
N ASN A 13 -12.15 -8.42 13.40
CA ASN A 13 -10.80 -8.79 13.81
C ASN A 13 -10.42 -8.02 15.10
N LEU A 14 -10.86 -8.53 16.25
CA LEU A 14 -10.70 -7.88 17.57
C LEU A 14 -9.23 -7.71 18.00
N ASP A 15 -8.32 -8.47 17.41
CA ASP A 15 -6.88 -8.43 17.66
C ASP A 15 -6.13 -7.45 16.75
N ALA A 16 -6.84 -6.68 15.91
CA ALA A 16 -6.24 -5.66 15.09
C ALA A 16 -5.69 -4.50 15.94
N GLY A 17 -4.41 -4.15 15.76
CA GLY A 17 -3.77 -3.08 16.53
C GLY A 17 -4.32 -1.67 16.27
N VAL A 18 -4.95 -1.44 15.10
CA VAL A 18 -5.56 -0.14 14.73
C VAL A 18 -7.03 -0.29 14.38
N GLY A 19 -7.37 -1.22 13.46
CA GLY A 19 -8.75 -1.65 13.22
C GLY A 19 -9.64 -0.73 12.38
N VAL A 20 -9.09 0.32 11.74
CA VAL A 20 -9.84 1.19 10.81
C VAL A 20 -9.11 1.36 9.48
N TYR A 21 -9.88 1.54 8.40
CA TYR A 21 -9.41 1.85 7.06
C TYR A 21 -10.25 2.98 6.49
N ALA A 22 -9.63 3.91 5.77
CA ALA A 22 -10.34 4.92 5.01
C ALA A 22 -10.76 4.33 3.65
N PRO A 23 -12.05 4.37 3.26
CA PRO A 23 -12.51 3.93 1.94
C PRO A 23 -12.21 4.94 0.83
N ASP A 24 -12.08 6.23 1.16
CA ASP A 24 -11.66 7.30 0.26
C ASP A 24 -10.93 8.41 1.04
N ALA A 25 -10.42 9.42 0.32
CA ALA A 25 -9.71 10.55 0.94
C ALA A 25 -10.63 11.46 1.78
N GLU A 26 -11.92 11.55 1.43
CA GLU A 26 -12.89 12.40 2.14
C GLU A 26 -13.19 11.85 3.54
N SER A 27 -13.11 10.54 3.71
CA SER A 27 -13.33 9.84 4.97
C SER A 27 -12.45 10.34 6.11
N TYR A 28 -11.22 10.78 5.83
CA TYR A 28 -10.35 11.38 6.84
C TYR A 28 -10.92 12.70 7.39
N LYS A 29 -11.75 13.42 6.63
CA LYS A 29 -12.41 14.65 7.06
C LYS A 29 -13.77 14.39 7.67
N VAL A 30 -14.59 13.57 7.01
CA VAL A 30 -15.97 13.27 7.47
C VAL A 30 -15.94 12.55 8.81
N PHE A 31 -15.00 11.62 8.99
CA PHE A 31 -14.81 10.87 10.23
C PHE A 31 -13.58 11.35 11.02
N ALA A 32 -13.19 12.62 10.85
CA ALA A 32 -12.07 13.23 11.57
C ALA A 32 -12.14 13.00 13.10
N PRO A 33 -13.30 13.09 13.79
CA PRO A 33 -13.35 12.82 15.23
C PRO A 33 -12.83 11.43 15.65
N LEU A 34 -12.86 10.45 14.74
CA LEU A 34 -12.28 9.12 14.93
C LEU A 34 -10.84 9.05 14.42
N PHE A 35 -10.59 9.44 13.16
CA PHE A 35 -9.27 9.30 12.54
C PHE A 35 -8.21 10.15 13.22
N ASP A 36 -8.54 11.37 13.63
CA ASP A 36 -7.59 12.29 14.27
C ASP A 36 -7.02 11.69 15.56
N ARG A 37 -7.87 11.04 16.36
CA ARG A 37 -7.45 10.41 17.62
C ARG A 37 -6.54 9.21 17.38
N ILE A 38 -6.87 8.40 16.38
CA ILE A 38 -6.08 7.22 16.01
C ILE A 38 -4.73 7.63 15.42
N ILE A 39 -4.71 8.67 14.55
CA ILE A 39 -3.49 9.20 13.95
C ILE A 39 -2.59 9.81 15.03
N GLU A 40 -3.15 10.58 15.96
CA GLU A 40 -2.40 11.17 17.06
C GLU A 40 -1.79 10.11 17.97
N ASP A 41 -2.54 9.09 18.34
CA ASP A 41 -2.03 7.99 19.18
C ASP A 41 -0.94 7.17 18.47
N TYR A 42 -1.18 6.77 17.22
CA TYR A 42 -0.24 5.91 16.47
C TYR A 42 1.02 6.66 16.00
N HIS A 43 0.90 7.93 15.59
CA HIS A 43 2.01 8.70 15.01
C HIS A 43 2.58 9.78 15.93
N GLY A 44 1.96 10.06 17.07
CA GLY A 44 2.28 11.25 17.87
C GLY A 44 2.00 12.55 17.10
N PHE A 45 1.04 12.52 16.17
CA PHE A 45 0.78 13.60 15.21
C PHE A 45 -0.60 14.20 15.43
N SER A 46 -0.64 15.38 16.03
CA SER A 46 -1.90 16.03 16.40
C SER A 46 -2.62 16.66 15.20
N PRO A 47 -3.93 16.91 15.30
CA PRO A 47 -4.71 17.51 14.20
C PRO A 47 -4.29 18.93 13.82
N SER A 48 -3.56 19.63 14.70
CA SER A 48 -3.03 20.96 14.43
C SER A 48 -1.69 20.94 13.69
N GLN A 49 -1.02 19.79 13.64
CA GLN A 49 0.24 19.63 12.92
C GLN A 49 0.00 19.41 11.42
N LYS A 50 0.98 19.82 10.61
CA LYS A 50 0.98 19.62 9.16
C LYS A 50 2.18 18.78 8.77
N GLN A 51 1.96 17.80 7.90
CA GLN A 51 3.05 17.00 7.33
C GLN A 51 4.05 17.96 6.67
N PRO A 52 5.37 17.76 6.88
CA PRO A 52 6.37 18.60 6.23
C PRO A 52 6.27 18.49 4.71
N PRO A 53 6.81 19.47 3.97
CA PRO A 53 6.92 19.38 2.52
C PRO A 53 7.58 18.07 2.08
N VAL A 54 7.13 17.54 0.95
CA VAL A 54 7.70 16.30 0.39
C VAL A 54 9.18 16.51 0.09
N ASP A 55 10.01 15.64 0.65
CA ASP A 55 11.43 15.51 0.36
C ASP A 55 11.71 14.05 0.00
N LEU A 56 12.06 13.81 -1.27
CA LEU A 56 12.40 12.46 -1.76
C LEU A 56 13.90 12.15 -1.61
N GLY A 57 14.69 13.05 -1.01
CA GLY A 57 16.10 12.82 -0.70
C GLY A 57 17.04 12.91 -1.90
N GLU A 58 16.64 13.59 -2.98
CA GLU A 58 17.47 13.75 -4.17
C GLU A 58 18.81 14.41 -3.81
N GLY A 59 19.92 13.78 -4.19
CA GLY A 59 21.27 14.24 -3.86
C GLY A 59 21.74 13.99 -2.42
N LYS A 60 20.88 13.47 -1.53
CA LYS A 60 21.18 13.28 -0.10
C LYS A 60 21.67 11.89 0.25
N THR A 61 21.82 10.99 -0.71
CA THR A 61 22.24 9.59 -0.46
C THR A 61 23.59 9.48 0.26
N LYS A 62 24.47 10.48 0.11
CA LYS A 62 25.76 10.56 0.81
C LYS A 62 25.63 10.77 2.32
N GLU A 63 24.50 11.28 2.79
CA GLU A 63 24.20 11.45 4.22
C GLU A 63 23.91 10.10 4.92
N PHE A 64 23.71 9.04 4.14
CA PHE A 64 23.38 7.69 4.61
C PHE A 64 24.52 6.72 4.30
N PRO A 65 25.62 6.71 5.08
CA PRO A 65 26.71 5.76 4.88
C PRO A 65 26.25 4.31 5.14
N PRO A 66 26.97 3.30 4.63
CA PRO A 66 26.63 1.90 4.87
C PRO A 66 26.55 1.59 6.37
N LEU A 67 25.40 1.06 6.82
CA LEU A 67 25.15 0.75 8.22
C LEU A 67 26.03 -0.39 8.75
N ASP A 68 26.48 -1.28 7.87
CA ASP A 68 27.38 -2.38 8.21
C ASP A 68 28.44 -2.54 7.10
N PRO A 69 29.50 -1.70 7.10
CA PRO A 69 30.52 -1.72 6.06
C PRO A 69 31.30 -3.04 5.97
N LYS A 70 31.26 -3.85 7.04
CA LYS A 70 31.97 -5.14 7.11
C LYS A 70 31.06 -6.34 6.82
N GLY A 71 29.76 -6.12 6.59
CA GLY A 71 28.79 -7.17 6.28
C GLY A 71 28.67 -8.26 7.35
N LYS A 72 28.90 -7.93 8.63
CA LYS A 72 28.90 -8.91 9.73
C LYS A 72 27.51 -9.22 10.29
N TYR A 73 26.58 -8.29 10.12
CA TYR A 73 25.30 -8.28 10.84
C TYR A 73 24.11 -8.15 9.89
N ILE A 74 24.17 -7.24 8.92
CA ILE A 74 23.01 -6.91 8.07
C ILE A 74 22.93 -7.88 6.89
N LYS A 75 21.83 -8.63 6.79
CA LYS A 75 21.57 -9.56 5.69
C LYS A 75 20.93 -8.89 4.47
N SER A 76 19.98 -7.98 4.71
CA SER A 76 19.29 -7.23 3.65
C SER A 76 18.69 -5.93 4.20
N THR A 77 18.52 -4.95 3.32
CA THR A 77 17.88 -3.66 3.62
C THR A 77 16.76 -3.44 2.61
N ARG A 78 15.60 -2.99 3.07
CA ARG A 78 14.43 -2.73 2.22
C ARG A 78 13.72 -1.46 2.65
N ILE A 79 13.52 -0.54 1.72
CA ILE A 79 12.74 0.68 1.89
C ILE A 79 11.49 0.56 1.02
N ARG A 80 10.31 0.90 1.56
CA ARG A 80 9.03 0.92 0.81
C ARG A 80 8.31 2.25 1.04
N CYS A 81 7.66 2.73 0.00
CA CYS A 81 6.75 3.87 0.05
C CYS A 81 5.37 3.47 -0.48
N GLY A 82 4.31 3.92 0.17
CA GLY A 82 2.93 3.81 -0.34
C GLY A 82 2.54 5.07 -1.10
N ARG A 83 1.80 4.92 -2.21
CA ARG A 83 1.21 6.01 -2.99
C ARG A 83 -0.18 5.59 -3.46
N SER A 84 -1.06 6.57 -3.62
CA SER A 84 -2.39 6.41 -4.21
C SER A 84 -2.49 7.28 -5.45
N LEU A 85 -3.16 6.78 -6.50
CA LEU A 85 -3.32 7.52 -7.75
C LEU A 85 -4.44 8.55 -7.61
N ALA A 86 -4.15 9.80 -7.97
CA ALA A 86 -5.15 10.85 -7.97
C ALA A 86 -6.31 10.52 -8.92
N GLY A 87 -7.54 10.82 -8.48
CA GLY A 87 -8.77 10.51 -9.23
C GLY A 87 -9.36 9.13 -8.95
N TYR A 88 -8.71 8.29 -8.13
CA TYR A 88 -9.24 7.01 -7.69
C TYR A 88 -9.46 7.00 -6.16
N PRO A 89 -10.53 6.36 -5.66
CA PRO A 89 -10.71 6.15 -4.23
C PRO A 89 -9.76 5.04 -3.73
N PHE A 90 -9.87 4.65 -2.45
CA PHE A 90 -9.13 3.51 -1.94
C PHE A 90 -9.88 2.20 -2.21
N ASN A 91 -9.22 1.06 -1.98
CA ASN A 91 -9.73 -0.28 -2.34
C ASN A 91 -11.21 -0.56 -2.00
N PRO A 92 -11.75 -0.14 -0.84
CA PRO A 92 -13.15 -0.44 -0.51
C PRO A 92 -14.17 0.19 -1.47
N CYS A 93 -13.78 1.27 -2.15
CA CYS A 93 -14.61 2.01 -3.10
C CYS A 93 -14.17 1.86 -4.56
N LEU A 94 -13.12 1.06 -4.85
CA LEU A 94 -12.70 0.79 -6.22
C LEU A 94 -13.70 -0.13 -6.93
N THR A 95 -13.98 0.17 -8.19
CA THR A 95 -14.67 -0.75 -9.11
C THR A 95 -13.67 -1.65 -9.83
N GLN A 96 -14.16 -2.71 -10.48
CA GLN A 96 -13.33 -3.57 -11.33
C GLN A 96 -12.63 -2.78 -12.44
N ASP A 97 -13.36 -1.89 -13.13
CA ASP A 97 -12.79 -1.02 -14.16
C ASP A 97 -11.69 -0.12 -13.61
N ASN A 98 -11.84 0.40 -12.38
CA ASN A 98 -10.79 1.20 -11.76
C ASN A 98 -9.51 0.39 -11.57
N TYR A 99 -9.58 -0.86 -11.10
CA TYR A 99 -8.41 -1.71 -10.96
C TYR A 99 -7.72 -1.94 -12.31
N LEU A 100 -8.47 -2.22 -13.39
CA LEU A 100 -7.93 -2.41 -14.75
C LEU A 100 -7.25 -1.14 -15.28
N GLU A 101 -7.88 0.01 -15.11
CA GLU A 101 -7.33 1.29 -15.53
C GLU A 101 -6.05 1.65 -14.76
N MET A 102 -6.06 1.43 -13.44
CA MET A 102 -4.91 1.70 -12.57
C MET A 102 -3.74 0.77 -12.92
N GLU A 103 -3.98 -0.52 -13.12
CA GLU A 103 -2.97 -1.48 -13.58
C GLU A 103 -2.34 -1.03 -14.90
N LYS A 104 -3.18 -0.69 -15.89
CA LYS A 104 -2.71 -0.20 -17.19
C LYS A 104 -1.86 1.06 -17.06
N LYS A 105 -2.28 2.05 -16.25
CA LYS A 105 -1.52 3.30 -16.02
C LYS A 105 -0.16 3.02 -15.38
N VAL A 106 -0.11 2.18 -14.35
CA VAL A 106 1.13 1.84 -13.63
C VAL A 106 2.07 1.03 -14.52
N LYS A 107 1.54 0.05 -15.26
CA LYS A 107 2.32 -0.73 -16.22
C LYS A 107 2.96 0.15 -17.29
N ASN A 108 2.18 1.06 -17.90
CA ASN A 108 2.71 2.00 -18.90
C ASN A 108 3.82 2.90 -18.33
N ALA A 109 3.69 3.33 -17.07
CA ALA A 109 4.74 4.08 -16.39
C ALA A 109 6.01 3.25 -16.19
N PHE A 110 5.89 2.00 -15.73
CA PHE A 110 7.05 1.11 -15.58
C PHE A 110 7.73 0.78 -16.92
N ASP A 111 6.96 0.59 -17.98
CA ASP A 111 7.48 0.31 -19.33
C ASP A 111 8.27 1.51 -19.91
N SER A 112 8.04 2.72 -19.38
CA SER A 112 8.77 3.94 -19.77
C SER A 112 10.17 4.08 -19.14
N PHE A 113 10.52 3.24 -18.15
CA PHE A 113 11.81 3.33 -17.49
C PHE A 113 12.94 2.88 -18.41
N THR A 114 13.88 3.78 -18.66
CA THR A 114 15.07 3.54 -19.49
C THR A 114 16.32 3.25 -18.66
N ASP A 115 16.35 3.65 -17.40
CA ASP A 115 17.42 3.33 -16.45
C ASP A 115 17.51 1.81 -16.26
N LYS A 116 18.72 1.27 -16.41
CA LYS A 116 18.98 -0.17 -16.32
C LYS A 116 18.68 -0.74 -14.93
N ASP A 117 18.86 0.05 -13.89
CA ASP A 117 18.65 -0.40 -12.50
C ASP A 117 17.16 -0.44 -12.13
N LEU A 118 16.33 0.32 -12.85
CA LEU A 118 14.89 0.40 -12.63
C LEU A 118 14.08 -0.39 -13.66
N LYS A 119 14.66 -0.66 -14.84
CA LYS A 119 13.99 -1.42 -15.89
C LYS A 119 13.72 -2.84 -15.42
N GLY A 120 12.45 -3.25 -15.50
CA GLY A 120 11.99 -4.53 -15.01
C GLY A 120 10.96 -5.19 -15.90
N LYS A 121 10.31 -6.22 -15.34
CA LYS A 121 9.19 -6.91 -15.95
C LYS A 121 8.00 -6.88 -15.00
N TYR A 122 6.86 -6.45 -15.50
CA TYR A 122 5.59 -6.57 -14.79
C TYR A 122 5.07 -8.01 -14.88
N TYR A 123 4.68 -8.58 -13.74
CA TYR A 123 4.09 -9.92 -13.65
C TYR A 123 2.65 -9.78 -13.13
N PRO A 124 1.63 -9.88 -13.99
CA PRO A 124 0.23 -9.85 -13.54
C PRO A 124 -0.04 -11.06 -12.65
N LEU A 125 -0.93 -10.90 -11.68
CA LEU A 125 -1.36 -12.01 -10.82
C LEU A 125 -2.37 -12.91 -11.52
N ASP A 126 -3.27 -12.33 -12.31
CA ASP A 126 -4.14 -13.12 -13.17
C ASP A 126 -3.29 -13.86 -14.21
N GLY A 127 -3.51 -15.17 -14.31
CA GLY A 127 -2.71 -16.07 -15.14
C GLY A 127 -1.27 -16.32 -14.67
N MET A 128 -0.86 -15.86 -13.48
CA MET A 128 0.48 -16.16 -12.95
C MET A 128 0.66 -17.66 -12.72
N THR A 129 1.73 -18.24 -13.26
CA THR A 129 2.04 -19.67 -13.03
C THR A 129 2.48 -19.90 -11.59
N LYS A 130 2.21 -21.10 -11.07
CA LYS A 130 2.62 -21.49 -9.72
C LYS A 130 4.15 -21.39 -9.54
N GLU A 131 4.91 -21.77 -10.55
CA GLU A 131 6.37 -21.64 -10.58
C GLU A 131 6.83 -20.18 -10.41
N THR A 132 6.22 -19.24 -11.14
CA THR A 132 6.52 -17.81 -11.01
C THR A 132 6.14 -17.31 -9.62
N GLN A 133 4.97 -17.71 -9.13
CA GLN A 133 4.48 -17.34 -7.80
C GLN A 133 5.44 -17.80 -6.71
N ASP A 134 5.85 -19.07 -6.74
CA ASP A 134 6.73 -19.68 -5.74
C ASP A 134 8.12 -19.04 -5.75
N LYS A 135 8.64 -18.72 -6.94
CA LYS A 135 9.89 -17.96 -7.07
C LYS A 135 9.79 -16.58 -6.43
N LEU A 136 8.75 -15.81 -6.75
CA LEU A 136 8.57 -14.46 -6.19
C LEU A 136 8.34 -14.49 -4.66
N ILE A 137 7.74 -15.56 -4.12
CA ILE A 137 7.63 -15.77 -2.67
C ILE A 137 9.00 -16.06 -2.06
N ALA A 138 9.78 -16.98 -2.67
CA ALA A 138 11.12 -17.34 -2.20
C ALA A 138 12.08 -16.13 -2.23
N ASP A 139 11.96 -15.28 -3.23
CA ASP A 139 12.73 -14.03 -3.36
C ASP A 139 12.22 -12.90 -2.43
N HIS A 140 11.18 -13.17 -1.62
CA HIS A 140 10.53 -12.21 -0.73
C HIS A 140 9.94 -10.97 -1.43
N PHE A 141 9.50 -11.13 -2.68
CA PHE A 141 8.92 -10.07 -3.52
C PHE A 141 7.40 -10.09 -3.57
N LEU A 142 6.79 -11.28 -3.57
CA LEU A 142 5.33 -11.39 -3.67
C LEU A 142 4.66 -11.14 -2.31
N PHE A 143 3.58 -10.38 -2.34
CA PHE A 143 2.75 -10.16 -1.17
C PHE A 143 1.84 -11.36 -0.90
N LYS A 144 1.46 -11.55 0.36
CA LYS A 144 0.62 -12.67 0.77
C LYS A 144 -0.80 -12.47 0.25
N GLU A 145 -1.41 -13.56 -0.23
CA GLU A 145 -2.83 -13.61 -0.55
C GLU A 145 -3.66 -13.74 0.73
N GLY A 146 -4.88 -13.17 0.72
CA GLY A 146 -5.89 -13.47 1.73
C GLY A 146 -5.64 -12.88 3.13
N ASP A 147 -5.11 -11.66 3.22
CA ASP A 147 -5.02 -10.97 4.52
C ASP A 147 -6.44 -10.70 5.06
N ARG A 148 -6.77 -11.35 6.18
CA ARG A 148 -8.11 -11.25 6.81
C ARG A 148 -8.51 -9.81 7.17
N HIS A 149 -7.55 -8.92 7.42
CA HIS A 149 -7.84 -7.52 7.73
C HIS A 149 -8.24 -6.77 6.46
N LEU A 150 -7.51 -7.00 5.37
CA LEU A 150 -7.86 -6.42 4.07
C LEU A 150 -9.19 -6.98 3.56
N GLN A 151 -9.45 -8.27 3.74
CA GLN A 151 -10.73 -8.89 3.37
C GLN A 151 -11.90 -8.25 4.13
N ALA A 152 -11.80 -8.15 5.47
CA ALA A 152 -12.85 -7.53 6.28
C ALA A 152 -13.01 -6.02 6.02
N ALA A 153 -11.98 -5.35 5.51
CA ALA A 153 -12.06 -3.97 5.04
C ALA A 153 -12.61 -3.83 3.61
N ASN A 154 -13.04 -4.92 2.94
CA ASN A 154 -13.42 -4.96 1.52
C ASN A 154 -12.30 -4.46 0.58
N ALA A 155 -11.04 -4.63 0.98
CA ALA A 155 -9.87 -4.18 0.23
C ALA A 155 -9.30 -5.26 -0.72
N CYS A 156 -10.00 -6.38 -0.88
CA CYS A 156 -9.61 -7.51 -1.76
C CYS A 156 -10.71 -7.86 -2.78
N ASN A 157 -11.64 -6.94 -3.04
CA ASN A 157 -12.68 -7.15 -4.05
C ASN A 157 -12.06 -7.44 -5.43
N PHE A 158 -12.68 -8.33 -6.20
CA PHE A 158 -12.23 -8.73 -7.55
C PHE A 158 -10.87 -9.47 -7.59
N TRP A 159 -10.35 -9.91 -6.46
CA TRP A 159 -9.12 -10.70 -6.45
C TRP A 159 -9.30 -12.11 -7.09
N PRO A 160 -8.31 -12.64 -7.85
CA PRO A 160 -7.19 -11.96 -8.53
C PRO A 160 -7.58 -11.45 -9.92
N LYS A 161 -8.82 -11.71 -10.33
CA LYS A 161 -9.38 -11.42 -11.65
C LYS A 161 -9.89 -9.99 -11.70
N VAL A 162 -9.05 -9.13 -12.24
CA VAL A 162 -9.50 -7.86 -12.77
C VAL A 162 -10.06 -8.04 -14.17
#